data_AF-A0A2E8VGZ4-F1
#
_entry.id   AF-A0A2E8VGZ4-F1
#
_cell.length_a   1.000
_cell.length_b   1.000
_cell.length_c   1.000
_cell.angle_alpha   90.00
_cell.angle_beta   90.00
_cell.angle_gamma   90.00
#
_symmetry.space_group_name_H-M   'P 1'
#
loop_
_entity.id
_entity.type
_entity.pdbx_description
1 polymer ?
#
loop_
_entity_poly.entity_id
_entity_poly.type
_entity_poly.pdbx_seq_one_letter_code
_entity_poly.pdbx_strand_id
1 'polypeptide(L)'
;MTDNLEQLIKEAVEKALEGDMDAINNIEDRVTRSKAKAALVKAKREASKEKSASSNDENSDAATDSKKDKTSNEHIAEILYEQFSEDIDKELSSADHIQIQSKNWLAISTYLRDDPDCLF
;
A
#
# COMPACT_ATOMS: atom_id res chain seq x y z
N MET A 1 -28.82 -24.04 10.71
CA MET A 1 -28.73 -23.74 9.26
C MET A 1 -27.66 -22.67 9.00
N THR A 2 -26.45 -22.84 9.54
CA THR A 2 -25.28 -21.96 9.29
C THR A 2 -24.24 -22.64 8.41
N ASP A 3 -24.27 -23.97 8.38
CA ASP A 3 -23.28 -24.83 7.72
C ASP A 3 -23.27 -24.66 6.20
N ASN A 4 -24.42 -24.33 5.59
CA ASN A 4 -24.52 -24.07 4.16
C ASN A 4 -23.81 -22.76 3.75
N LEU A 5 -23.87 -21.72 4.59
CA LEU A 5 -23.16 -20.46 4.33
C LEU A 5 -21.64 -20.63 4.45
N GLU A 6 -21.19 -21.44 5.40
CA GLU A 6 -19.76 -21.75 5.54
C GLU A 6 -19.23 -22.57 4.37
N GLN A 7 -20.03 -23.50 3.82
CA GLN A 7 -19.69 -24.24 2.61
C GLN A 7 -19.57 -23.32 1.39
N LEU A 8 -20.51 -22.40 1.20
CA LEU A 8 -20.46 -21.40 0.12
C LEU A 8 -19.23 -20.49 0.23
N ILE A 9 -18.86 -20.09 1.46
CA ILE A 9 -17.65 -19.31 1.70
C ILE A 9 -16.40 -20.10 1.30
N LYS A 10 -16.31 -21.39 1.65
CA LYS A 10 -15.15 -22.22 1.30
C LYS A 10 -15.00 -22.40 -0.21
N GLU A 11 -16.10 -22.71 -0.90
CA GLU A 11 -16.09 -22.87 -2.37
C GLU A 11 -15.70 -21.56 -3.08
N ALA A 12 -16.21 -20.41 -2.60
CA ALA A 12 -15.85 -19.10 -3.16
C ALA A 12 -14.37 -18.76 -2.92
N VAL A 13 -13.81 -19.15 -1.77
CA VAL A 13 -12.40 -18.94 -1.45
C VAL A 13 -11.50 -19.84 -2.29
N GLU A 14 -11.88 -21.10 -2.52
CA GLU A 14 -11.14 -22.03 -3.40
C GLU A 14 -11.07 -21.50 -4.83
N LYS A 15 -12.21 -21.10 -5.41
CA LYS A 15 -12.26 -20.48 -6.75
C LYS A 15 -11.43 -19.20 -6.82
N ALA A 16 -11.46 -18.38 -5.78
CA ALA A 16 -10.69 -17.15 -5.72
C ALA A 16 -9.19 -17.36 -5.46
N LEU A 17 -8.78 -18.52 -4.91
CA LEU A 17 -7.38 -18.96 -4.89
C LEU A 17 -6.92 -19.44 -6.27
N GLU A 18 -7.80 -20.03 -7.07
CA GLU A 18 -7.55 -20.39 -8.47
C GLU A 18 -7.52 -19.17 -9.41
N GLY A 19 -7.92 -17.99 -8.93
CA GLY A 19 -7.86 -16.71 -9.64
C GLY A 19 -9.21 -16.09 -9.96
N ASP A 20 -10.32 -16.75 -9.64
CA ASP A 20 -11.68 -16.24 -9.82
C ASP A 20 -12.15 -15.43 -8.60
N MET A 21 -11.76 -14.16 -8.56
CA MET A 21 -12.16 -13.23 -7.50
C MET A 21 -13.65 -12.82 -7.58
N ASP A 22 -14.35 -13.13 -8.67
CA ASP A 22 -15.76 -12.76 -8.86
C ASP A 22 -16.69 -13.66 -8.04
N ALA A 23 -16.27 -14.89 -7.76
CA ALA A 23 -16.98 -15.82 -6.87
C ALA A 23 -17.21 -15.23 -5.47
N ILE A 24 -16.26 -14.45 -4.94
CA ILE A 24 -16.41 -13.77 -3.64
C ILE A 24 -17.23 -12.49 -3.78
N ASN A 25 -17.01 -11.71 -4.85
CA ASN A 25 -17.69 -10.42 -5.02
C ASN A 25 -19.18 -10.56 -5.31
N ASN A 26 -19.61 -11.67 -5.92
CA ASN A 26 -21.01 -11.98 -6.23
C ASN A 26 -21.84 -12.44 -5.00
N ILE A 27 -21.23 -12.65 -3.83
CA ILE A 27 -21.95 -12.99 -2.59
C ILE A 27 -22.76 -11.77 -2.13
N GLU A 28 -24.09 -11.82 -2.22
CA GLU A 28 -24.98 -10.69 -1.89
C GLU A 28 -24.89 -10.24 -0.42
N ASP A 29 -24.80 -11.19 0.50
CA ASP A 29 -24.69 -10.88 1.93
C ASP A 29 -23.30 -10.30 2.29
N ARG A 30 -23.32 -9.11 2.90
CA ARG A 30 -22.12 -8.37 3.30
C ARG A 30 -21.28 -9.17 4.31
N VAL A 31 -21.91 -9.89 5.23
CA VAL A 31 -21.20 -10.59 6.32
C VAL A 31 -20.43 -11.80 5.76
N THR A 32 -21.10 -12.62 4.94
CA THR A 32 -20.48 -13.77 4.26
C THR A 32 -19.38 -13.34 3.27
N ARG A 33 -19.59 -12.25 2.50
CA ARG A 33 -18.55 -11.66 1.62
C ARG A 33 -17.30 -11.23 2.39
N SER A 34 -17.49 -10.58 3.54
CA SER A 34 -16.39 -10.13 4.39
C SER A 34 -15.59 -11.31 4.96
N LYS A 35 -16.29 -12.37 5.39
CA LYS A 35 -15.66 -13.62 5.87
C LYS A 35 -14.88 -14.32 4.76
N ALA A 36 -15.42 -14.39 3.54
CA ALA A 36 -14.73 -14.98 2.39
C ALA A 36 -13.47 -14.19 2.00
N LYS A 37 -13.54 -12.85 1.94
CA LYS A 37 -12.34 -12.00 1.69
C LYS A 37 -11.26 -12.21 2.76
N ALA A 38 -11.65 -12.26 4.03
CA ALA A 38 -10.70 -12.51 5.13
C ALA A 38 -10.06 -13.91 5.03
N ALA A 39 -10.84 -14.94 4.70
CA ALA A 39 -10.34 -16.29 4.50
C ALA A 39 -9.37 -16.38 3.31
N LEU A 40 -9.66 -15.69 2.21
CA LEU A 40 -8.74 -15.60 1.07
C LEU A 40 -7.43 -14.91 1.44
N VAL A 41 -7.47 -13.77 2.14
CA VAL A 41 -6.25 -13.06 2.58
C VAL A 41 -5.42 -13.95 3.51
N LYS A 42 -6.08 -14.71 4.40
CA LYS A 42 -5.41 -15.66 5.28
C LYS A 42 -4.73 -16.79 4.50
N ALA A 43 -5.41 -17.39 3.53
CA ALA A 43 -4.85 -18.45 2.69
C ALA A 43 -3.68 -17.93 1.83
N LYS A 44 -3.80 -16.73 1.24
CA LYS A 44 -2.68 -16.07 0.53
C LYS A 44 -1.52 -15.77 1.47
N ARG A 45 -1.79 -15.31 2.69
CA ARG A 45 -0.75 -15.07 3.71
C ARG A 45 -0.03 -16.36 4.12
N GLU A 46 -0.75 -17.47 4.29
CA GLU A 46 -0.16 -18.77 4.61
C GLU A 46 0.68 -19.30 3.44
N ALA A 47 0.20 -19.17 2.20
CA ALA A 47 0.97 -19.50 1.00
C ALA A 47 2.24 -18.64 0.84
N SER A 48 2.17 -17.35 1.20
CA SER A 48 3.35 -16.46 1.23
C SER A 48 4.31 -16.77 2.39
N LYS A 49 3.79 -17.28 3.51
CA LYS A 49 4.57 -17.59 4.71
C LYS A 49 5.49 -18.80 4.54
N GLU A 50 5.18 -19.72 3.63
CA GLU A 50 6.08 -20.82 3.26
C GLU A 50 7.21 -20.37 2.30
N LYS A 51 7.12 -19.18 1.69
CA LYS A 51 8.09 -18.73 0.68
C LYS A 51 9.08 -17.66 1.10
N SER A 52 8.85 -16.85 2.13
CA SER A 52 9.87 -15.87 2.52
C SER A 52 9.57 -15.17 3.84
N ALA A 53 10.60 -15.05 4.66
CA ALA A 53 10.70 -14.07 5.74
C ALA A 53 10.96 -12.64 5.19
N SER A 54 10.25 -12.19 4.15
CA SER A 54 10.51 -10.90 3.53
C SER A 54 9.26 -10.30 2.88
N SER A 55 9.22 -8.97 2.88
CA SER A 55 8.26 -8.03 2.30
C SER A 55 6.83 -8.01 2.88
N ASN A 56 6.66 -7.02 3.76
CA ASN A 56 5.55 -6.05 3.77
C ASN A 56 5.10 -5.70 2.34
N ASP A 57 3.80 -5.49 2.11
CA ASP A 57 3.19 -4.68 1.01
C ASP A 57 1.67 -4.97 1.07
N GLU A 58 0.85 -4.09 1.64
CA GLU A 58 0.30 -2.89 0.99
C GLU A 58 -0.11 -3.15 -0.47
N ASN A 59 -1.41 -3.38 -0.64
CA ASN A 59 -2.06 -3.46 -1.94
C ASN A 59 -2.42 -2.03 -2.39
N SER A 60 -1.48 -1.36 -3.04
CA SER A 60 -1.72 -0.39 -4.13
C SER A 60 -1.50 -1.17 -5.44
N ASP A 61 -2.44 -1.23 -6.38
CA ASP A 61 -3.04 -0.20 -7.23
C ASP A 61 -2.62 -0.50 -8.67
N ALA A 62 -3.58 -0.39 -9.58
CA ALA A 62 -3.45 -0.74 -10.97
C ALA A 62 -3.23 0.54 -11.78
N ALA A 63 -2.02 0.74 -12.28
CA ALA A 63 -1.74 1.28 -13.62
C ALA A 63 -0.23 1.50 -13.78
N THR A 64 0.34 0.86 -14.81
CA THR A 64 1.66 1.16 -15.35
C THR A 64 1.47 2.04 -16.58
N ASP A 65 2.16 3.17 -16.67
CA ASP A 65 2.74 3.60 -17.95
C ASP A 65 3.99 4.48 -17.73
N SER A 66 4.96 4.27 -18.60
CA SER A 66 6.35 4.72 -18.46
C SER A 66 6.58 6.11 -19.06
N LYS A 67 6.92 7.06 -18.19
CA LYS A 67 7.97 8.07 -18.42
C LYS A 67 8.75 8.21 -17.12
N LYS A 68 10.06 8.40 -17.21
CA LYS A 68 10.91 8.68 -16.04
C LYS A 68 10.67 10.12 -15.59
N ASP A 69 9.44 10.40 -15.17
CA ASP A 69 9.04 11.63 -14.52
C ASP A 69 9.28 11.37 -13.04
N LYS A 70 10.14 12.17 -12.41
CA LYS A 70 10.39 12.07 -10.97
C LYS A 70 9.05 12.07 -10.26
N THR A 71 8.83 11.14 -9.33
CA THR A 71 7.59 11.14 -8.54
C THR A 71 7.48 12.48 -7.80
N SER A 72 6.27 12.94 -7.46
CA SER A 72 6.11 14.20 -6.71
C SER A 72 6.96 14.21 -5.44
N ASN A 73 7.11 13.05 -4.79
CA ASN A 73 7.98 12.86 -3.64
C ASN A 73 9.47 13.03 -3.96
N GLU A 74 9.95 12.50 -5.09
CA GLU A 74 11.34 12.70 -5.54
C GLU A 74 11.62 14.18 -5.82
N HIS A 75 10.67 14.91 -6.40
CA HIS A 75 10.80 16.34 -6.63
C HIS A 75 10.90 17.12 -5.31
N ILE A 76 10.00 16.83 -4.36
CA ILE A 76 10.02 17.45 -3.03
C ILE A 76 11.31 17.11 -2.29
N ALA A 77 11.80 15.87 -2.41
CA ALA A 77 13.07 15.48 -1.80
C ALA A 77 14.24 16.32 -2.34
N GLU A 78 14.31 16.55 -3.65
CA GLU A 78 15.36 17.39 -4.26
C GLU A 78 15.33 18.83 -3.74
N ILE A 79 14.15 19.46 -3.70
CA ILE A 79 13.98 20.82 -3.20
C ILE A 79 14.42 20.90 -1.73
N LEU A 80 13.97 19.94 -0.92
CA LEU A 80 14.33 19.89 0.49
C LEU A 80 15.84 19.66 0.68
N TYR A 81 16.51 18.85 -0.16
CA TYR A 81 17.97 18.68 -0.09
C TYR A 81 18.73 19.96 -0.38
N GLU A 82 18.26 20.76 -1.34
CA GLU A 82 18.89 22.03 -1.70
C GLU A 82 18.77 23.05 -0.55
N GLN A 83 17.62 23.06 0.15
CA GLN A 83 17.33 24.04 1.19
C GLN A 83 17.72 23.58 2.61
N PHE A 84 17.74 22.28 2.90
CA PHE A 84 17.92 21.67 4.22
C PHE A 84 18.84 20.43 4.19
N SER A 85 20.02 20.56 3.58
CA SER A 85 20.93 19.42 3.34
C SER A 85 21.38 18.65 4.60
N GLU A 86 21.41 19.29 5.76
CA GLU A 86 21.84 18.66 7.04
C GLU A 86 20.70 17.93 7.77
N ASP A 87 19.44 18.20 7.40
CA ASP A 87 18.26 17.73 8.14
C ASP A 87 17.54 16.56 7.45
N ILE A 88 18.05 16.07 6.32
CA ILE A 88 17.37 15.02 5.52
C ILE A 88 18.26 13.80 5.35
N ASP A 89 17.72 12.64 5.70
CA ASP A 89 18.41 11.37 5.57
C ASP A 89 18.13 10.72 4.20
N LYS A 90 19.09 10.87 3.27
CA LYS A 90 18.98 10.32 1.91
C LYS A 90 19.04 8.81 1.82
N GLU A 91 19.66 8.16 2.80
CA GLU A 91 19.76 6.70 2.82
C GLU A 91 18.49 6.03 3.33
N LEU A 92 17.69 6.75 4.12
CA LEU A 92 16.44 6.22 4.68
C LEU A 92 15.20 6.72 3.94
N SER A 93 15.36 7.69 3.02
CA SER A 93 14.28 8.18 2.18
C SER A 93 14.05 7.24 0.99
N SER A 94 12.78 6.92 0.72
CA SER A 94 12.35 6.05 -0.39
C SER A 94 11.45 6.82 -1.36
N ALA A 95 11.02 6.19 -2.46
CA ALA A 95 10.10 6.80 -3.42
C ALA A 95 8.76 7.24 -2.77
N ASP A 96 8.32 6.56 -1.71
CA ASP A 96 7.03 6.82 -1.04
C ASP A 96 7.15 7.74 0.19
N HIS A 97 8.35 7.93 0.74
CA HIS A 97 8.51 8.69 1.99
C HIS A 97 9.87 9.38 2.11
N ILE A 98 9.87 10.57 2.70
CA ILE A 98 11.06 11.38 2.96
C ILE A 98 11.33 11.38 4.47
N GLN A 99 12.54 11.00 4.87
CA GLN A 99 12.95 10.99 6.27
C GLN A 99 13.63 12.31 6.63
N ILE A 100 13.07 12.99 7.64
CA ILE A 100 13.50 14.31 8.09
C ILE A 100 13.86 14.23 9.58
N GLN A 101 14.97 14.87 9.94
CA GLN A 101 15.44 15.00 11.31
C GLN A 101 14.49 15.88 12.15
N SER A 102 14.29 15.51 13.41
CA SER A 102 13.33 16.19 14.29
C SER A 102 13.71 17.64 14.65
N LYS A 103 15.00 18.00 14.54
CA LYS A 103 15.53 19.29 14.96
C LYS A 103 14.88 20.47 14.24
N ASN A 104 14.66 20.34 12.92
CA ASN A 104 14.16 21.42 12.06
C ASN A 104 12.81 21.10 11.41
N TRP A 105 12.06 20.13 11.93
CA TRP A 105 10.75 19.72 11.42
C TRP A 105 9.79 20.91 11.20
N LEU A 106 9.73 21.84 12.16
CA LEU A 106 8.81 22.97 12.06
C LEU A 106 9.13 23.89 10.87
N ALA A 107 10.42 24.17 10.64
CA ALA A 107 10.86 25.00 9.52
C ALA A 107 10.53 24.32 8.18
N ILE A 108 10.79 23.01 8.09
CA ILE A 108 10.53 22.21 6.88
C ILE A 108 9.02 22.10 6.61
N SER A 109 8.21 21.83 7.63
CA SER A 109 6.75 21.75 7.48
C SER A 109 6.12 23.09 7.08
N THR A 110 6.68 24.21 7.55
CA THR A 110 6.24 25.55 7.17
C THR A 110 6.62 25.83 5.71
N TYR A 111 7.84 25.49 5.32
CA TYR A 111 8.32 25.62 3.95
C TYR A 111 7.47 24.81 2.95
N LEU A 112 7.22 23.53 3.23
CA LEU A 112 6.39 22.67 2.37
C LEU A 112 4.95 23.18 2.19
N ARG A 113 4.41 23.90 3.18
CA ARG A 113 3.06 24.45 3.12
C ARG A 113 3.00 25.75 2.33
N ASP A 114 4.04 26.57 2.47
CA ASP A 114 4.03 27.95 1.98
C ASP A 114 4.69 28.09 0.59
N ASP A 115 5.53 27.14 0.18
CA ASP A 115 6.21 27.15 -1.13
C ASP A 115 5.32 26.60 -2.26
N PRO A 116 5.06 27.38 -3.34
CA PRO A 116 4.28 26.92 -4.48
C PRO A 116 4.90 25.74 -5.23
N ASP A 117 6.22 25.56 -5.17
CA ASP A 117 6.90 24.46 -5.88
C ASP A 117 6.67 23.10 -5.19
N CYS A 118 6.22 23.12 -3.93
CA CYS A 118 5.85 21.92 -3.17
C CYS A 118 4.36 21.53 -3.34
N LEU A 119 3.58 22.35 -4.04
CA LEU A 119 2.16 22.12 -4.30
C LEU A 119 1.98 21.42 -5.66
N PHE A 120 1.26 20.29 -5.65
CA PHE A 120 1.00 19.42 -6.81
C PHE A 120 -0.49 19.36 -7.17
#